data_AF-A0A5E4DBT3-F1
#
_entry.id   AF-A0A5E4DBT3-F1
#
_cell.length_a   1.000
_cell.length_b   1.000
_cell.length_c   1.000
_cell.angle_alpha   90.00
_cell.angle_beta   90.00
_cell.angle_gamma   90.00
#
_symmetry.space_group_name_H-M   'P 1'
#
loop_
_entity.id
_entity.type
_entity.pdbx_description
1 polymer ?
#
loop_
_entity_poly.entity_id
_entity_poly.type
_entity_poly.pdbx_seq_one_letter_code
_entity_poly.pdbx_strand_id
1 'polypeptide(L)'
;YFAEQSIPDTTFTSVPCAWWWATTSMTTVGYGDIRPDTTTGKIVAFMCILSGILVLALPIAIINDRFSACYFTLKLKEAAVRQREALKKLTKNIATDSYISVNLRDVYARSIMEMLRLKGRER
;
A
#
# COMPACT_ATOMS: atom_id res chain seq x y z
N TYR A 1 -25.57 -4.15 -31.57
CA TYR A 1 -25.54 -4.41 -33.02
C TYR A 1 -26.64 -5.38 -33.43
N PHE A 2 -26.51 -6.71 -33.26
CA PHE A 2 -27.56 -7.68 -33.69
C PHE A 2 -28.95 -7.44 -33.09
N ALA A 3 -29.04 -6.94 -31.86
CA ALA A 3 -30.32 -6.64 -31.22
C ALA A 3 -31.03 -5.36 -31.74
N GLU A 4 -30.32 -4.49 -32.47
CA GLU A 4 -30.86 -3.20 -32.95
C GLU A 4 -30.70 -2.98 -34.46
N GLN A 5 -30.00 -3.88 -35.17
CA GLN A 5 -29.76 -3.78 -36.62
C GLN A 5 -31.05 -3.79 -37.46
N SER A 6 -32.16 -4.26 -36.90
CA SER A 6 -33.46 -4.36 -37.58
C SER A 6 -34.30 -3.08 -37.56
N ILE A 7 -33.79 -1.97 -37.02
CA ILE A 7 -34.56 -0.74 -36.80
C ILE A 7 -34.03 0.37 -37.71
N PRO A 8 -34.90 1.03 -38.50
CA PRO A 8 -34.51 2.22 -39.25
C PRO A 8 -34.17 3.36 -38.25
N ASP A 9 -33.10 4.11 -38.51
CA ASP A 9 -32.54 5.21 -37.68
C ASP A 9 -31.69 4.87 -36.42
N THR A 10 -31.20 3.64 -36.26
CA THR A 10 -30.27 3.40 -35.11
C THR A 10 -28.89 4.02 -35.33
N THR A 11 -28.31 4.53 -34.25
CA THR A 11 -26.94 5.07 -34.24
C THR A 11 -25.87 3.95 -34.28
N PHE A 12 -26.28 2.67 -34.20
CA PHE A 12 -25.40 1.51 -34.29
C PHE A 12 -25.15 1.08 -35.74
N THR A 13 -24.52 1.96 -36.52
CA THR A 13 -24.26 1.74 -37.95
C THR A 13 -23.16 0.72 -38.23
N SER A 14 -22.18 0.57 -37.33
CA SER A 14 -21.01 -0.28 -37.53
C SER A 14 -20.48 -0.91 -36.23
N VAL A 15 -19.72 -2.01 -36.34
CA VAL A 15 -19.08 -2.68 -35.20
C VAL A 15 -18.13 -1.74 -34.42
N PRO A 16 -17.29 -0.91 -35.08
CA PRO A 16 -16.47 0.08 -34.37
C PRO A 16 -17.28 1.12 -33.58
N CYS A 17 -18.41 1.60 -34.12
CA CYS A 17 -19.31 2.50 -33.39
C CYS A 17 -19.92 1.83 -32.15
N ALA A 18 -20.29 0.56 -32.25
CA ALA A 18 -20.78 -0.21 -31.10
C ALA A 18 -19.69 -0.40 -30.03
N TRP A 19 -18.44 -0.59 -30.45
CA TRP A 19 -17.29 -0.69 -29.54
C TRP A 19 -17.00 0.64 -28.83
N TRP A 20 -17.10 1.77 -29.55
CA TRP A 20 -17.02 3.10 -28.95
C TRP A 20 -18.06 3.28 -27.85
N TRP A 21 -19.32 3.03 -28.15
CA TRP A 21 -20.41 3.10 -27.17
C TRP A 21 -20.18 2.17 -25.96
N ALA A 22 -19.77 0.93 -26.20
CA ALA A 22 -19.52 -0.03 -25.12
C ALA A 22 -18.40 0.49 -24.20
N THR A 23 -17.32 0.99 -24.77
CA THR A 23 -16.16 1.50 -24.02
C THR A 23 -16.53 2.74 -23.19
N THR A 24 -17.24 3.70 -23.76
CA THR A 24 -17.65 4.94 -23.04
C THR A 24 -18.71 4.66 -21.97
N SER A 25 -19.54 3.65 -22.17
CA SER A 25 -20.54 3.22 -21.18
C SER A 25 -19.92 2.43 -20.02
N MET A 26 -19.01 1.49 -20.31
CA MET A 26 -18.30 0.68 -19.28
C MET A 26 -17.38 1.55 -18.42
N THR A 27 -16.81 2.61 -18.98
CA THR A 27 -15.99 3.60 -18.26
C THR A 27 -16.82 4.69 -17.57
N THR A 28 -18.15 4.60 -17.60
CA THR A 28 -19.09 5.55 -16.99
C THR A 28 -19.01 6.98 -17.53
N VAL A 29 -18.37 7.20 -18.69
CA VAL A 29 -18.30 8.51 -19.35
C VAL A 29 -19.65 8.90 -19.95
N GLY A 30 -20.24 7.99 -20.74
CA GLY A 30 -21.62 8.10 -21.20
C GLY A 30 -21.96 9.39 -21.98
N TYR A 31 -21.24 9.69 -23.07
CA TYR A 31 -21.49 10.88 -23.91
C TYR A 31 -22.92 10.98 -24.44
N GLY A 32 -23.62 9.86 -24.63
CA GLY A 32 -25.00 9.82 -25.09
C GLY A 32 -25.19 10.07 -26.60
N ASP A 33 -24.08 10.13 -27.34
CA ASP A 33 -23.99 10.21 -28.80
C ASP A 33 -24.57 8.96 -29.48
N ILE A 34 -24.28 7.80 -28.90
CA ILE A 34 -24.83 6.49 -29.30
C ILE A 34 -25.57 5.93 -28.09
N ARG A 35 -26.76 5.36 -28.30
CA ARG A 35 -27.53 4.71 -27.22
C ARG A 35 -28.48 3.67 -27.79
N PRO A 36 -28.82 2.63 -27.02
CA PRO A 36 -29.90 1.72 -27.39
C PRO A 36 -31.25 2.41 -27.20
N ASP A 37 -32.04 2.50 -28.27
CA ASP A 37 -33.38 3.08 -28.20
C ASP A 37 -34.44 2.04 -27.81
N THR A 38 -34.19 0.76 -28.06
CA THR A 38 -35.12 -0.33 -27.74
C THR A 38 -35.12 -0.77 -26.27
N THR A 39 -36.27 -1.26 -25.79
CA THR A 39 -36.37 -1.87 -24.47
C THR A 39 -35.45 -3.09 -24.31
N THR A 40 -35.39 -3.96 -25.33
CA THR A 40 -34.52 -5.14 -25.32
C THR A 40 -33.03 -4.75 -25.37
N GLY A 41 -32.68 -3.75 -26.19
CA GLY A 41 -31.32 -3.20 -26.28
C GLY A 41 -30.86 -2.59 -24.96
N LYS A 42 -31.74 -1.88 -24.24
CA LYS A 42 -31.43 -1.31 -22.91
C LYS A 42 -31.12 -2.38 -21.86
N ILE A 43 -31.84 -3.51 -21.86
CA ILE A 43 -31.56 -4.62 -20.93
C ILE A 43 -30.20 -5.25 -21.23
N VAL A 44 -29.91 -5.54 -22.50
CA VAL A 44 -28.60 -6.08 -22.91
C VAL A 44 -27.48 -5.10 -22.60
N ALA A 45 -27.70 -3.81 -22.84
CA ALA A 45 -26.76 -2.75 -22.51
C ALA A 45 -26.45 -2.69 -21.02
N PHE A 46 -27.47 -2.79 -20.17
CA PHE A 46 -27.29 -2.83 -18.73
C PHE A 46 -26.44 -4.01 -18.27
N MET A 47 -26.73 -5.22 -18.78
CA MET A 47 -25.93 -6.41 -18.47
C MET A 47 -24.49 -6.29 -18.96
N CYS A 48 -24.28 -5.71 -20.15
CA CYS A 48 -22.96 -5.46 -20.72
C CYS A 48 -22.14 -4.50 -19.84
N ILE A 49 -22.71 -3.36 -19.45
CA ILE A 49 -22.04 -2.36 -18.61
C ILE A 49 -21.65 -2.96 -17.26
N LEU A 50 -22.59 -3.64 -16.59
CA LEU A 50 -22.31 -4.30 -15.31
C LEU A 50 -21.16 -5.31 -15.42
N SER A 51 -21.21 -6.20 -16.42
CA SER A 51 -20.15 -7.17 -16.64
C SER A 51 -18.80 -6.52 -16.90
N GLY A 52 -18.79 -5.41 -17.65
CA GLY A 52 -17.60 -4.63 -17.95
C GLY A 52 -16.94 -4.02 -16.73
N ILE A 53 -17.75 -3.42 -15.86
CA ILE A 53 -17.26 -2.82 -14.61
C ILE A 53 -16.65 -3.89 -13.70
N LEU A 54 -17.26 -5.08 -13.60
CA LEU A 54 -16.68 -6.19 -12.83
C LEU A 54 -15.32 -6.62 -13.38
N VAL A 55 -15.17 -6.72 -14.71
CA VAL A 55 -13.90 -7.07 -15.35
C VAL A 55 -12.83 -6.00 -15.09
N LEU A 56 -13.20 -4.71 -15.16
CA LEU A 56 -12.29 -3.60 -14.89
C LEU A 56 -11.91 -3.47 -13.40
N ALA A 57 -12.73 -3.96 -12.48
CA ALA A 57 -12.43 -3.91 -11.05
C ALA A 57 -11.22 -4.79 -10.67
N LEU A 58 -11.02 -5.93 -11.33
CA LEU A 58 -9.92 -6.86 -11.05
C LEU A 58 -8.53 -6.25 -11.27
N PRO A 59 -8.18 -5.65 -12.43
CA PRO A 59 -6.86 -5.03 -12.61
C PRO A 59 -6.66 -3.84 -11.66
N ILE A 60 -7.70 -3.06 -11.36
CA ILE A 60 -7.61 -1.95 -10.40
C ILE A 60 -7.24 -2.48 -9.00
N ALA A 61 -7.89 -3.55 -8.54
CA ALA A 61 -7.60 -4.17 -7.25
C ALA A 61 -6.17 -4.72 -7.18
N ILE A 62 -5.70 -5.38 -8.24
CA ILE A 62 -4.33 -5.91 -8.34
C ILE A 62 -3.31 -4.76 -8.24
N ILE A 63 -3.53 -3.66 -8.97
CA ILE A 63 -2.64 -2.48 -8.94
C ILE A 63 -2.62 -1.89 -7.53
N ASN A 64 -3.78 -1.75 -6.88
CA ASN A 64 -3.88 -1.21 -5.54
C ASN A 64 -3.15 -2.07 -4.49
N ASP A 65 -3.24 -3.40 -4.60
CA ASP A 65 -2.52 -4.33 -3.71
C ASP A 65 -0.99 -4.16 -3.84
N ARG A 66 -0.48 -4.11 -5.08
CA ARG A 66 0.96 -3.89 -5.32
C ARG A 66 1.44 -2.54 -4.82
N PHE A 67 0.64 -1.50 -5.05
CA PHE A 67 0.96 -0.16 -4.55
C PHE A 67 0.98 -0.13 -3.03
N SER A 68 -0.01 -0.74 -2.37
CA SER A 68 -0.10 -0.82 -0.91
C SER A 68 1.09 -1.56 -0.30
N ALA A 69 1.48 -2.71 -0.88
CA ALA A 69 2.64 -3.48 -0.42
C ALA A 69 3.96 -2.69 -0.54
N CYS A 70 4.15 -2.00 -1.66
CA CYS A 70 5.30 -1.14 -1.88
C CYS A 70 5.30 0.04 -0.88
N TYR A 71 4.16 0.72 -0.74
CA TYR A 71 3.98 1.83 0.18
C TYR A 71 4.28 1.44 1.63
N PHE A 72 3.78 0.29 2.08
CA PHE A 72 4.04 -0.22 3.42
C PHE A 72 5.53 -0.51 3.63
N THR A 73 6.19 -1.12 2.64
CA THR A 73 7.63 -1.40 2.69
C THR A 73 8.46 -0.11 2.79
N LEU A 74 8.07 0.94 2.07
CA LEU A 74 8.72 2.25 2.15
C LEU A 74 8.52 2.88 3.53
N LYS A 75 7.30 2.82 4.10
CA LYS A 75 7.02 3.31 5.45
C LYS A 75 7.79 2.58 6.53
N LEU A 76 7.93 1.25 6.41
CA LEU A 76 8.77 0.46 7.31
C LEU A 76 10.24 0.86 7.22
N LYS A 77 10.75 1.08 6.00
CA LYS A 77 12.13 1.57 5.80
C LYS A 77 12.33 2.95 6.42
N GLU A 78 11.40 3.89 6.23
CA GLU A 78 11.44 5.21 6.88
C GLU A 78 11.47 5.10 8.41
N ALA A 79 10.61 4.25 8.99
CA ALA A 79 10.58 4.02 10.43
C ALA A 79 11.88 3.39 10.95
N ALA A 80 12.45 2.41 10.24
CA ALA A 80 13.72 1.78 10.58
C ALA A 80 14.89 2.78 10.53
N VAL A 81 14.89 3.71 9.56
CA VAL A 81 15.87 4.80 9.49
C VAL A 81 15.74 5.74 10.68
N ARG A 82 14.51 6.17 11.04
CA ARG A 82 14.26 7.01 12.23
C ARG A 82 14.71 6.34 13.52
N GLN A 83 14.43 5.04 13.69
CA GLN A 83 14.87 4.26 14.85
C GLN A 83 16.41 4.19 14.94
N ARG A 84 17.10 3.99 13.81
CA ARG A 84 18.57 4.01 13.75
C ARG A 84 19.14 5.37 14.12
N GLU A 85 18.51 6.47 13.69
CA GLU A 85 18.94 7.82 14.06
C GLU A 85 18.73 8.10 15.56
N ALA A 86 17.59 7.69 16.12
CA ALA A 86 17.32 7.80 17.55
C ALA A 86 18.35 7.00 18.37
N LEU A 87 18.64 5.77 17.97
CA LEU A 87 19.65 4.93 18.62
C LEU A 87 21.05 5.56 18.54
N LYS A 88 21.45 6.10 17.39
CA LYS A 88 22.72 6.83 17.25
C LYS A 88 22.82 8.05 18.18
N LYS A 89 21.72 8.79 18.38
CA LYS A 89 21.68 9.91 19.34
C LYS A 89 21.86 9.42 20.78
N LEU A 90 21.20 8.32 21.16
CA LEU A 90 21.38 7.69 22.47
C LEU A 90 22.82 7.21 22.68
N THR A 91 23.39 6.47 21.72
CA THR A 91 24.77 6.00 21.80
C THR A 91 25.77 7.16 21.84
N LYS A 92 25.54 8.26 21.10
CA LYS A 92 26.40 9.45 21.16
C LYS A 92 26.33 10.14 22.53
N ASN A 93 25.13 10.26 23.11
CA ASN A 93 24.98 10.81 24.45
C ASN A 93 25.64 9.90 25.50
N ILE A 94 25.50 8.58 25.39
CA ILE A 94 26.20 7.60 26.23
C ILE A 94 27.71 7.68 26.03
N ALA A 95 28.22 7.86 24.81
CA ALA A 95 29.65 8.04 24.56
C ALA A 95 30.17 9.35 25.18
N THR A 96 29.34 10.39 25.21
CA THR A 96 29.65 11.69 25.85
C THR A 96 29.63 11.57 27.37
N ASP A 97 28.65 10.86 27.94
CA ASP A 97 28.57 10.53 29.37
C ASP A 97 29.61 9.50 29.80
N SER A 98 30.15 8.67 28.90
CA SER A 98 31.20 7.70 29.22
C SER A 98 32.59 8.32 29.39
N TYR A 99 32.75 9.62 29.10
CA TYR A 99 33.85 10.41 29.65
C TYR A 99 33.67 10.66 31.17
N ILE A 100 32.48 10.36 31.72
CA ILE A 100 32.12 10.42 33.14
C ILE A 100 31.66 9.01 33.62
N SER A 101 32.66 8.17 33.89
CA SER A 101 32.67 7.06 34.86
C SER A 101 31.59 5.96 34.79
N VAL A 102 31.92 4.86 34.12
CA VAL A 102 31.81 3.53 34.75
C VAL A 102 33.14 2.82 34.58
N ASN A 103 34.10 3.12 35.46
CA ASN A 103 35.37 2.42 35.48
C ASN A 103 35.14 1.05 36.13
N LEU A 104 34.91 0.04 35.29
CA LEU A 104 34.75 -1.37 35.69
C LEU A 104 35.91 -1.85 36.57
N ARG A 105 37.11 -1.26 36.40
CA ARG A 105 38.29 -1.48 37.25
C ARG A 105 38.09 -1.04 38.70
N ASP A 106 37.33 0.05 38.93
CA ASP A 106 37.05 0.57 40.27
C ASP A 106 35.98 -0.27 40.98
N VAL A 107 34.97 -0.75 40.25
CA VAL A 107 33.95 -1.67 40.76
C VAL A 107 34.58 -3.01 41.17
N TYR A 108 35.49 -3.55 40.35
CA TYR A 108 36.17 -4.80 40.65
C TYR A 108 37.22 -4.67 41.76
N ALA A 109 37.93 -3.53 41.84
CA ALA A 109 38.85 -3.26 42.93
C ALA A 109 38.13 -3.17 44.29
N ARG A 110 36.93 -2.58 44.32
CA ARG A 110 36.10 -2.53 45.53
C ARG A 110 35.64 -3.91 45.98
N SER A 111 35.19 -4.77 45.06
CA SER A 111 34.72 -6.11 45.43
C SER A 111 35.84 -7.01 45.97
N ILE A 112 37.04 -6.95 45.38
CA ILE A 112 38.20 -7.70 45.88
C ILE A 112 38.64 -7.20 47.26
N MET A 113 38.66 -5.88 47.47
CA MET A 113 38.99 -5.29 48.77
C MET A 113 38.03 -5.74 49.87
N GLU A 114 36.72 -5.82 49.60
CA GLU A 114 35.75 -6.36 50.54
C GLU A 114 36.01 -7.83 50.87
N MET A 115 36.28 -8.66 49.86
CA MET A 115 36.58 -10.08 50.09
C MET A 115 37.85 -10.29 50.95
N LEU A 116 38.91 -9.52 50.70
CA LEU A 116 40.12 -9.60 51.52
C LEU A 116 39.90 -9.13 52.95
N ARG A 117 39.05 -8.11 53.15
CA ARG A 117 38.73 -7.56 54.47
C ARG A 117 37.87 -8.52 55.31
N LEU A 118 37.00 -9.29 54.67
CA LEU A 118 36.22 -10.34 55.34
C LEU A 118 37.13 -11.52 55.73
N LYS A 119 38.04 -11.93 54.84
CA LYS A 119 38.99 -13.02 55.11
C LYS A 119 40.04 -12.70 56.18
N GLY A 120 40.30 -11.42 56.45
CA GLY A 120 41.14 -10.97 57.55
C GLY A 120 40.41 -10.84 58.90
N ARG A 121 39.08 -10.93 58.92
CA ARG A 121 38.25 -10.84 60.15
C ARG A 121 37.97 -12.22 60.78
N GLU A 122 38.10 -13.30 60.00
CA GLU A 122 37.88 -14.69 60.44
C GLU A 122 39.14 -15.40 60.97
N ARG A 123 40.29 -14.71 61.04
CA ARG A 123 41.51 -15.19 61.72
C ARG A 123 41.81 -14.31 62.92
#